data_AF-A0A667WQU1-F1
#
_entry.id   AF-A0A667WQU1-F1
#
_cell.length_a   1.000
_cell.length_b   1.000
_cell.length_c   1.000
_cell.angle_alpha   90.00
_cell.angle_beta   90.00
_cell.angle_gamma   90.00
#
_symmetry.space_group_name_H-M   'P 1'
#
loop_
_entity.id
_entity.type
_entity.pdbx_description
1 polymer ?
#
loop_
_entity_poly.entity_id
_entity_poly.type
_entity_poly.pdbx_seq_one_letter_code
_entity_poly.pdbx_strand_id
1 'polypeptide(L)'
;SVWFSERQETRCAVAKATFDVCVCVCVCVCACLCVCVCVCVCVCVCVSPDNVFGCHLDTLCHRENSTVPRFVEKCIRAVERRGLDVDGIYRVSGNLAVIQKLRHKADHEEQLDLEDGQWEEIHVVTGALKLFLRELPEPLFPFSSFSSFIAAIQLPDYQQRVSFMKDLVRSLPLPNHDTMELLFRHLRKVIDHKESNRMSVQSVAIVFGPTLLRPQTESANMTVHMVYQSQIVELILNEFHTVFPQR
;
A
#
# COMPACT_ATOMS: atom_id res chain seq x y z
N SER A 1 45.62 -18.58 -0.65
CA SER A 1 45.58 -18.32 0.80
C SER A 1 44.16 -18.01 1.18
N VAL A 2 43.51 -18.99 1.79
CA VAL A 2 42.10 -18.96 2.22
C VAL A 2 41.96 -17.93 3.34
N TRP A 3 41.01 -17.00 3.24
CA TRP A 3 40.54 -16.20 4.36
C TRP A 3 39.03 -16.37 4.50
N PHE A 4 38.66 -16.85 5.68
CA PHE A 4 37.35 -17.25 6.13
C PHE A 4 36.39 -16.04 6.23
N SER A 5 35.17 -16.21 5.75
CA SER A 5 34.03 -15.35 6.07
C SER A 5 33.48 -15.80 7.43
N GLU A 6 33.73 -15.02 8.48
CA GLU A 6 33.07 -15.23 9.77
C GLU A 6 31.68 -14.62 9.72
N ARG A 7 30.69 -15.48 9.51
CA ARG A 7 29.27 -15.19 9.73
C ARG A 7 29.03 -15.21 11.23
N GLN A 8 28.94 -14.05 11.87
CA GLN A 8 28.36 -13.99 13.21
C GLN A 8 26.84 -14.22 13.09
N GLU A 9 26.44 -15.47 13.28
CA GLU A 9 25.06 -15.84 13.60
C GLU A 9 24.76 -15.36 15.01
N THR A 10 24.02 -14.26 15.13
CA THR A 10 23.34 -13.92 16.38
C THR A 10 22.25 -14.96 16.60
N ARG A 11 22.52 -15.96 17.42
CA ARG A 11 21.52 -16.90 17.94
C ARG A 11 20.48 -16.13 18.75
N CYS A 12 19.30 -15.89 18.19
CA CYS A 12 18.13 -15.56 19.00
C CYS A 12 17.70 -16.81 19.75
N ALA A 13 17.99 -16.83 21.06
CA ALA A 13 17.49 -17.87 21.96
C ALA A 13 15.96 -17.77 22.05
N VAL A 14 15.27 -18.88 21.81
CA VAL A 14 13.83 -19.01 22.08
C VAL A 14 13.63 -18.99 23.59
N ALA A 15 13.10 -17.89 24.12
CA ALA A 15 12.59 -17.82 25.49
C ALA A 15 11.17 -17.24 25.47
N LYS A 16 10.31 -17.85 26.28
CA LYS A 16 8.87 -17.59 26.43
C LYS A 16 8.56 -16.09 26.61
N ALA A 17 7.53 -15.63 25.90
CA ALA A 17 6.63 -14.52 26.22
C ALA A 17 7.20 -13.38 27.08
N THR A 18 7.77 -12.36 26.44
CA THR A 18 7.61 -10.92 26.75
C THR A 18 8.38 -10.09 25.73
N PHE A 19 7.69 -9.10 25.15
CA PHE A 19 8.17 -7.79 24.68
C PHE A 19 9.67 -7.61 24.43
N ASP A 20 10.05 -7.24 23.19
CA ASP A 20 11.18 -6.33 22.99
C ASP A 20 11.13 -5.61 21.63
N VAL A 21 11.39 -4.30 21.66
CA VAL A 21 11.57 -3.42 20.49
C VAL A 21 13.04 -3.49 20.09
N CYS A 22 13.38 -4.12 18.97
CA CYS A 22 14.75 -4.09 18.45
C CYS A 22 14.99 -2.82 17.63
N VAL A 23 15.85 -1.92 18.13
CA VAL A 23 16.45 -0.85 17.31
C VAL A 23 17.75 -1.39 16.72
N CYS A 24 17.78 -1.70 15.43
CA CYS A 24 19.03 -2.09 14.75
C CYS A 24 19.74 -0.83 14.27
N VAL A 25 20.93 -0.52 14.81
CA VAL A 25 21.83 0.47 14.20
C VAL A 25 22.75 -0.27 13.23
N CYS A 26 22.51 -0.12 11.92
CA CYS A 26 23.39 -0.66 10.90
C CYS A 26 24.53 0.33 10.65
N VAL A 27 25.79 -0.05 10.93
CA VAL A 27 26.96 0.70 10.47
C VAL A 27 27.47 0.03 9.19
N CYS A 28 27.19 0.62 8.04
CA CYS A 28 27.75 0.17 6.77
C CYS A 28 29.16 0.75 6.62
N VAL A 29 30.20 -0.10 6.65
CA VAL A 29 31.55 0.32 6.26
C VAL A 29 31.72 -0.01 4.77
N CYS A 30 31.55 1.00 3.91
CA CYS A 30 31.97 0.90 2.52
C CYS A 30 33.48 1.17 2.44
N ALA A 31 34.26 0.20 1.95
CA ALA A 31 35.63 0.44 1.54
C ALA A 31 35.64 1.15 0.18
N CYS A 32 35.18 2.40 0.15
CA CYS A 32 35.30 3.33 -0.97
C CYS A 32 35.63 4.70 -0.38
N LEU A 33 36.50 5.48 -1.03
CA LEU A 33 37.14 6.72 -0.54
C LEU A 33 36.19 7.93 -0.32
N CYS A 34 34.97 7.71 0.18
CA CYS A 34 34.00 8.75 0.47
C CYS A 34 33.20 8.34 1.71
N VAL A 35 33.38 9.09 2.81
CA VAL A 35 32.65 8.88 4.06
C VAL A 35 31.21 9.38 3.87
N CYS A 36 30.30 8.48 3.54
CA CYS A 36 28.87 8.73 3.65
C CYS A 36 28.29 7.89 4.79
N VAL A 37 27.91 8.56 5.88
CA VAL A 37 27.12 7.94 6.96
C VAL A 37 25.66 8.04 6.56
N CYS A 38 25.17 7.05 5.83
CA CYS A 38 23.74 6.88 5.62
C CYS A 38 23.17 6.21 6.88
N VAL A 39 22.42 6.95 7.70
CA VAL A 39 21.61 6.37 8.76
C VAL A 39 20.37 5.78 8.11
N CYS A 40 20.45 4.52 7.70
CA CYS A 40 19.29 3.76 7.28
C CYS A 40 18.48 3.44 8.55
N VAL A 41 17.37 4.15 8.78
CA VAL A 41 16.41 3.72 9.81
C VAL A 41 15.64 2.54 9.25
N CYS A 42 16.16 1.33 9.47
CA CYS A 42 15.44 0.10 9.18
C CYS A 42 14.36 -0.07 10.26
N VAL A 43 13.11 0.31 9.96
CA VAL A 43 11.98 -0.02 10.84
C VAL A 43 11.65 -1.49 10.63
N CYS A 44 12.19 -2.37 11.48
CA CYS A 44 11.78 -3.76 11.55
C CYS A 44 10.38 -3.81 12.19
N VAL A 45 9.34 -3.94 11.38
CA VAL A 45 7.99 -4.18 11.89
C VAL A 45 7.91 -5.63 12.36
N CYS A 46 7.92 -5.83 13.68
CA CYS A 46 7.53 -7.10 14.27
C CYS A 46 6.04 -7.31 13.98
N VAL A 47 5.69 -8.20 13.06
CA VAL A 47 4.30 -8.60 12.81
C VAL A 47 3.84 -9.40 14.02
N SER A 48 3.18 -8.73 14.97
CA SER A 48 2.40 -9.43 15.97
C SER A 48 1.15 -10.00 15.29
N PRO A 49 0.62 -11.16 15.73
CA PRO A 49 -0.59 -11.74 15.16
C PRO A 49 -1.82 -10.82 15.32
N ASP A 50 -1.75 -9.80 16.17
CA ASP A 50 -2.84 -8.87 16.46
C ASP A 50 -2.71 -7.52 15.71
N ASN A 51 -1.59 -7.25 15.04
CA ASN A 51 -1.40 -5.99 14.33
C ASN A 51 -2.40 -5.84 13.16
N VAL A 52 -2.72 -4.60 12.82
CA VAL A 52 -3.51 -4.25 11.62
C VAL A 52 -2.58 -4.08 10.43
N PHE A 53 -1.46 -3.37 10.61
CA PHE A 53 -0.42 -3.19 9.61
C PHE A 53 0.52 -4.40 9.56
N GLY A 54 0.95 -4.79 8.36
CA GLY A 54 1.81 -5.97 8.17
C GLY A 54 1.08 -7.31 8.29
N CYS A 55 -0.23 -7.30 8.52
CA CYS A 55 -1.07 -8.51 8.53
C CYS A 55 -1.51 -8.88 7.11
N HIS A 56 -1.66 -10.18 6.82
CA HIS A 56 -2.27 -10.63 5.57
C HIS A 56 -3.71 -10.11 5.47
N LEU A 57 -4.08 -9.60 4.29
CA LEU A 57 -5.40 -9.00 4.06
C LEU A 57 -6.54 -9.97 4.42
N ASP A 58 -6.42 -11.24 3.99
CA ASP A 58 -7.39 -12.29 4.27
C ASP A 58 -7.54 -12.55 5.78
N THR A 59 -6.42 -12.69 6.49
CA THR A 59 -6.40 -12.91 7.95
C THR A 59 -7.03 -11.73 8.70
N LEU A 60 -6.70 -10.50 8.31
CA LEU A 60 -7.26 -9.29 8.93
C LEU A 60 -8.78 -9.20 8.70
N CYS A 61 -9.22 -9.41 7.47
CA CYS A 61 -10.64 -9.41 7.11
C CYS A 61 -11.42 -10.50 7.86
N HIS A 62 -10.85 -11.71 7.97
CA HIS A 62 -11.44 -12.79 8.75
C HIS A 62 -11.57 -12.44 10.24
N ARG A 63 -10.53 -11.86 10.84
CA ARG A 63 -10.54 -11.40 12.25
C ARG A 63 -11.59 -10.32 12.50
N GLU A 64 -11.78 -9.41 11.56
CA GLU A 64 -12.75 -8.32 11.66
C GLU A 64 -14.19 -8.72 11.25
N ASN A 65 -14.37 -9.96 10.78
CA ASN A 65 -15.60 -10.48 10.18
C ASN A 65 -16.13 -9.57 9.07
N SER A 66 -15.25 -9.18 8.15
CA SER A 66 -15.50 -8.27 7.03
C SER A 66 -14.78 -8.77 5.76
N THR A 67 -15.11 -8.22 4.60
CA THR A 67 -14.31 -8.39 3.37
C THR A 67 -13.38 -7.22 3.10
N VAL A 68 -13.56 -6.11 3.81
CA VAL A 68 -12.70 -4.92 3.73
C VAL A 68 -12.18 -4.55 5.11
N PRO A 69 -10.87 -4.25 5.28
CA PRO A 69 -10.35 -3.83 6.56
C PRO A 69 -11.01 -2.54 7.05
N ARG A 70 -11.44 -2.52 8.32
CA ARG A 70 -12.06 -1.35 8.97
C ARG A 70 -11.17 -0.12 8.92
N PHE A 71 -9.85 -0.30 9.00
CA PHE A 71 -8.90 0.80 8.88
C PHE A 71 -9.01 1.50 7.51
N VAL A 72 -9.12 0.73 6.42
CA VAL A 72 -9.31 1.25 5.06
C VAL A 72 -10.62 2.03 4.96
N GLU A 73 -11.72 1.46 5.46
CA GLU A 73 -13.02 2.13 5.48
C GLU A 73 -13.01 3.45 6.26
N LYS A 74 -12.40 3.45 7.46
CA LYS A 74 -12.28 4.65 8.30
C LYS A 74 -11.47 5.74 7.58
N CYS A 75 -10.31 5.40 7.02
CA CYS A 75 -9.48 6.34 6.28
C CYS A 75 -10.23 6.94 5.08
N ILE A 76 -10.86 6.10 4.25
CA ILE A 76 -11.64 6.53 3.09
C ILE A 76 -12.77 7.46 3.54
N ARG A 77 -13.51 7.08 4.59
CA ARG A 77 -14.61 7.90 5.12
C ARG A 77 -14.13 9.26 5.60
N ALA A 78 -13.01 9.32 6.31
CA ALA A 78 -12.42 10.59 6.74
C ALA A 78 -11.99 11.46 5.54
N VAL A 79 -11.36 10.88 4.51
CA VAL A 79 -10.98 11.61 3.29
C VAL A 79 -12.20 12.11 2.53
N GLU A 80 -13.25 11.32 2.40
CA GLU A 80 -14.48 11.74 1.71
C GLU A 80 -15.19 12.88 2.43
N ARG A 81 -15.16 12.92 3.77
CA ARG A 81 -15.84 13.95 4.55
C ARG A 81 -15.19 15.33 4.46
N ARG A 82 -13.85 15.40 4.48
CA ARG A 82 -13.11 16.67 4.66
C ARG A 82 -11.87 16.84 3.77
N GLY A 83 -11.58 15.86 2.92
CA GLY A 83 -10.34 15.79 2.14
C GLY A 83 -10.51 15.98 0.64
N LEU A 84 -11.72 15.84 0.10
CA LEU A 84 -11.92 15.77 -1.36
C LEU A 84 -11.54 17.06 -2.08
N ASP A 85 -11.61 18.22 -1.43
CA ASP A 85 -11.28 19.51 -2.06
C ASP A 85 -9.86 19.99 -1.73
N VAL A 86 -9.07 19.21 -0.99
CA VAL A 86 -7.71 19.59 -0.60
C VAL A 86 -6.74 19.41 -1.77
N ASP A 87 -6.02 20.47 -2.14
CA ASP A 87 -5.07 20.46 -3.25
C ASP A 87 -4.02 19.34 -3.12
N GLY A 88 -3.89 18.52 -4.16
CA GLY A 88 -2.96 17.42 -4.20
C GLY A 88 -3.26 16.30 -3.20
N ILE A 89 -4.52 16.07 -2.81
CA ILE A 89 -4.90 14.93 -1.96
C ILE A 89 -4.31 13.61 -2.52
N TYR A 90 -3.76 12.76 -1.65
CA TYR A 90 -2.91 11.59 -1.96
C TYR A 90 -1.54 11.88 -2.61
N ARG A 91 -1.36 12.94 -3.39
CA ARG A 91 -0.06 13.31 -3.96
C ARG A 91 0.87 13.93 -2.90
N VAL A 92 0.36 14.87 -2.11
CA VAL A 92 1.09 15.52 -1.02
C VAL A 92 1.26 14.55 0.14
N SER A 93 2.47 14.48 0.69
CA SER A 93 2.80 13.64 1.85
C SER A 93 2.55 14.41 3.14
N GLY A 94 1.83 13.79 4.08
CA GLY A 94 1.70 14.31 5.44
C GLY A 94 2.97 14.09 6.26
N ASN A 95 2.96 14.63 7.48
CA ASN A 95 4.07 14.44 8.42
C ASN A 95 4.29 12.96 8.75
N LEU A 96 5.45 12.42 8.37
CA LEU A 96 5.78 11.00 8.52
C LEU A 96 5.73 10.54 9.99
N ALA A 97 6.18 11.36 10.94
CA ALA A 97 6.14 10.99 12.36
C ALA A 97 4.69 10.84 12.87
N VAL A 98 3.78 11.70 12.40
CA VAL A 98 2.35 11.62 12.75
C VAL A 98 1.69 10.44 12.05
N ILE A 99 2.06 10.13 10.81
CA ILE A 99 1.62 8.92 10.10
C ILE A 99 2.04 7.66 10.88
N GLN A 100 3.28 7.60 11.36
CA GLN A 100 3.76 6.48 12.16
C GLN A 100 3.06 6.38 13.52
N LYS A 101 2.71 7.53 14.13
CA LYS A 101 1.87 7.56 15.33
C LYS A 101 0.47 7.00 15.06
N LEU A 102 -0.16 7.37 13.93
CA LEU A 102 -1.46 6.83 13.52
C LEU A 102 -1.39 5.32 13.26
N ARG A 103 -0.35 4.87 12.56
CA ARG A 103 -0.06 3.45 12.33
C ARG A 103 0.02 2.68 13.65
N HIS A 104 0.81 3.17 14.62
CA HIS A 104 0.94 2.55 15.93
C HIS A 104 -0.41 2.50 16.67
N LYS A 105 -1.17 3.60 16.65
CA LYS A 105 -2.51 3.65 17.26
C LYS A 105 -3.45 2.61 16.64
N ALA A 106 -3.44 2.47 15.31
CA ALA A 106 -4.25 1.50 14.60
C ALA A 106 -3.91 0.04 14.95
N ASP A 107 -2.63 -0.26 15.24
CA ASP A 107 -2.20 -1.60 15.62
C ASP A 107 -2.59 -1.99 17.06
N HIS A 108 -2.77 -1.01 17.96
CA HIS A 108 -2.87 -1.27 19.41
C HIS A 108 -4.21 -0.85 20.03
N GLU A 109 -4.98 0.02 19.37
CA GLU A 109 -6.25 0.51 19.88
C GLU A 109 -7.43 0.00 19.05
N GLU A 110 -8.32 -0.75 19.68
CA GLU A 110 -9.52 -1.31 19.04
C GLU A 110 -10.50 -0.22 18.55
N GLN A 111 -10.51 0.94 19.23
CA GLN A 111 -11.32 2.10 18.90
C GLN A 111 -10.48 3.27 18.35
N LEU A 112 -9.98 3.11 17.13
CA LEU A 112 -9.45 4.25 16.37
C LEU A 112 -10.58 5.16 15.87
N ASP A 113 -10.63 6.39 16.35
CA ASP A 113 -11.45 7.46 15.78
C ASP A 113 -10.56 8.43 14.98
N LEU A 114 -10.90 8.63 13.71
CA LEU A 114 -10.18 9.56 12.82
C LEU A 114 -10.78 10.98 12.83
N GLU A 115 -11.86 11.19 13.60
CA GLU A 115 -12.58 12.45 13.73
C GLU A 115 -12.34 13.12 15.10
N ASP A 116 -11.56 12.50 16.00
CA ASP A 116 -11.27 12.97 17.37
C ASP A 116 -10.37 14.22 17.45
N GLY A 117 -10.15 14.91 16.32
CA GLY A 117 -9.27 16.08 16.20
C GLY A 117 -7.77 15.75 16.25
N GLN A 118 -7.35 14.54 16.63
CA GLN A 118 -5.92 14.19 16.66
C GLN A 118 -5.31 14.08 15.26
N TRP A 119 -6.16 13.92 14.24
CA TRP A 119 -5.80 13.67 12.85
C TRP A 119 -6.29 14.77 11.91
N GLU A 120 -6.31 16.03 12.37
CA GLU A 120 -6.77 17.20 11.61
C GLU A 120 -6.15 17.28 10.21
N GLU A 121 -4.85 17.02 10.08
CA GLU A 121 -4.17 17.01 8.78
C GLU A 121 -4.59 15.80 7.91
N ILE A 122 -5.34 16.04 6.84
CA ILE A 122 -5.82 14.96 5.98
C ILE A 122 -4.68 14.22 5.23
N HIS A 123 -3.56 14.89 5.02
CA HIS A 123 -2.38 14.27 4.42
C HIS A 123 -1.77 13.18 5.32
N VAL A 124 -2.01 13.21 6.63
CA VAL A 124 -1.67 12.13 7.55
C VAL A 124 -2.55 10.91 7.29
N VAL A 125 -3.87 11.10 7.16
CA VAL A 125 -4.82 10.01 6.91
C VAL A 125 -4.56 9.33 5.56
N THR A 126 -4.40 10.13 4.50
CA THR A 126 -4.06 9.59 3.16
C THR A 126 -2.68 8.92 3.14
N GLY A 127 -1.71 9.46 3.89
CA GLY A 127 -0.40 8.86 4.09
C GLY A 127 -0.48 7.50 4.79
N ALA A 128 -1.28 7.38 5.84
CA ALA A 128 -1.46 6.15 6.59
C ALA A 128 -2.21 5.08 5.79
N LEU A 129 -3.23 5.46 4.99
CA LEU A 129 -3.90 4.54 4.06
C LEU A 129 -2.93 3.96 3.03
N LYS A 130 -2.09 4.82 2.40
CA LYS A 130 -1.05 4.36 1.47
C LYS A 130 -0.02 3.46 2.16
N LEU A 131 0.34 3.79 3.40
CA LEU A 131 1.27 2.98 4.20
C LEU A 131 0.70 1.60 4.50
N PHE A 132 -0.58 1.51 4.89
CA PHE A 132 -1.27 0.25 5.15
C PHE A 132 -1.20 -0.69 3.95
N LEU A 133 -1.59 -0.18 2.77
CA LEU A 133 -1.59 -0.95 1.52
C LEU A 133 -0.16 -1.41 1.13
N ARG A 134 0.84 -0.56 1.38
CA ARG A 134 2.25 -0.87 1.08
C ARG A 134 2.84 -1.91 2.03
N GLU A 135 2.43 -1.90 3.31
CA GLU A 135 2.93 -2.81 4.34
C GLU A 135 2.23 -4.19 4.36
N LEU A 136 1.14 -4.39 3.60
CA LEU A 136 0.57 -5.73 3.43
C LEU A 136 1.66 -6.72 3.00
N PRO A 137 1.74 -7.94 3.56
CA PRO A 137 2.75 -8.95 3.15
C PRO A 137 2.71 -9.28 1.66
N GLU A 138 1.50 -9.33 1.10
CA GLU A 138 1.23 -9.43 -0.33
C GLU A 138 0.50 -8.16 -0.81
N PRO A 139 0.85 -7.59 -1.98
CA PRO A 139 0.16 -6.40 -2.48
C PRO A 139 -1.32 -6.66 -2.73
N LEU A 140 -2.12 -5.57 -2.76
CA LEU A 140 -3.54 -5.67 -3.04
C LEU A 140 -3.81 -6.38 -4.38
N PHE A 141 -2.96 -6.14 -5.39
CA PHE A 141 -2.88 -6.95 -6.60
C PHE A 141 -1.92 -8.13 -6.36
N PRO A 142 -2.40 -9.38 -6.18
CA PRO A 142 -1.58 -10.51 -5.78
C PRO A 142 -0.41 -10.78 -6.74
N PHE A 143 0.69 -11.30 -6.21
CA PHE A 143 1.90 -11.57 -7.02
C PHE A 143 1.60 -12.59 -8.13
N SER A 144 0.75 -13.58 -7.85
CA SER A 144 0.34 -14.60 -8.81
C SER A 144 -0.36 -14.03 -10.05
N SER A 145 -1.02 -12.88 -9.91
CA SER A 145 -1.81 -12.25 -10.98
C SER A 145 -1.08 -11.11 -11.66
N PHE A 146 0.06 -10.66 -11.12
CA PHE A 146 0.80 -9.48 -11.59
C PHE A 146 1.15 -9.55 -13.09
N SER A 147 1.69 -10.70 -13.55
CA SER A 147 2.02 -10.90 -14.96
C SER A 147 0.78 -10.87 -15.87
N SER A 148 -0.35 -11.38 -15.39
CA SER A 148 -1.62 -11.35 -16.13
C SER A 148 -2.16 -9.93 -16.28
N PHE A 149 -2.04 -9.10 -15.24
CA PHE A 149 -2.40 -7.68 -15.31
C PHE A 149 -1.54 -6.90 -16.32
N ILE A 150 -0.23 -7.20 -16.40
CA ILE A 150 0.64 -6.62 -17.43
C ILE A 150 0.22 -7.11 -18.82
N ALA A 151 -0.04 -8.40 -18.99
CA ALA A 151 -0.48 -8.95 -20.27
C ALA A 151 -1.80 -8.29 -20.73
N ALA A 152 -2.73 -8.01 -19.81
CA ALA A 152 -4.00 -7.37 -20.12
C ALA A 152 -3.82 -5.97 -20.73
N ILE A 153 -2.95 -5.11 -20.17
CA ILE A 153 -2.72 -3.76 -20.73
C ILE A 153 -1.93 -3.76 -22.05
N GLN A 154 -1.24 -4.86 -22.35
CA GLN A 154 -0.45 -5.02 -23.58
C GLN A 154 -1.28 -5.54 -24.77
N LEU A 155 -2.53 -5.96 -24.57
CA LEU A 155 -3.39 -6.39 -25.68
C LEU A 155 -3.56 -5.26 -26.71
N PRO A 156 -3.64 -5.53 -28.02
CA PRO A 156 -3.76 -4.46 -29.02
C PRO A 156 -5.15 -3.80 -29.00
N ASP A 157 -6.21 -4.58 -28.82
CA ASP A 157 -7.59 -4.12 -28.82
C ASP A 157 -8.03 -3.60 -27.45
N TYR A 158 -8.55 -2.37 -27.40
CA TYR A 158 -8.95 -1.72 -26.15
C TYR A 158 -10.10 -2.46 -25.44
N GLN A 159 -11.11 -2.94 -26.17
CA GLN A 159 -12.24 -3.64 -25.56
C GLN A 159 -11.82 -4.97 -24.95
N GLN A 160 -10.90 -5.69 -25.60
CA GLN A 160 -10.28 -6.89 -25.04
C GLN A 160 -9.45 -6.58 -23.79
N ARG A 161 -8.73 -5.45 -23.74
CA ARG A 161 -8.04 -5.01 -22.49
C ARG A 161 -9.02 -4.90 -21.34
N VAL A 162 -10.14 -4.18 -21.56
CA VAL A 162 -11.15 -3.93 -20.52
C VAL A 162 -11.83 -5.23 -20.10
N SER A 163 -12.21 -6.07 -21.06
CA SER A 163 -12.83 -7.37 -20.75
C SER A 163 -11.89 -8.27 -19.96
N PHE A 164 -10.63 -8.38 -20.37
CA PHE A 164 -9.67 -9.22 -19.67
C PHE A 164 -9.34 -8.67 -18.27
N MET A 165 -9.20 -7.34 -18.13
CA MET A 165 -9.01 -6.67 -16.85
C MET A 165 -10.15 -6.98 -15.88
N LYS A 166 -11.40 -6.93 -16.37
CA LYS A 166 -12.60 -7.27 -15.60
C LYS A 166 -12.58 -8.72 -15.13
N ASP A 167 -12.22 -9.66 -16.00
CA ASP A 167 -12.15 -11.08 -15.63
C ASP A 167 -11.04 -11.36 -14.60
N LEU A 168 -9.89 -10.68 -14.72
CA LEU A 168 -8.82 -10.76 -13.73
C LEU A 168 -9.28 -10.26 -12.36
N VAL A 169 -9.91 -9.08 -12.30
CA VAL A 169 -10.41 -8.51 -11.04
C VAL A 169 -11.46 -9.42 -10.40
N ARG A 170 -12.38 -10.00 -11.20
CA ARG A 170 -13.39 -10.96 -10.71
C ARG A 170 -12.80 -12.26 -10.16
N SER A 171 -11.61 -12.66 -10.64
CA SER A 171 -10.93 -13.88 -10.18
C SER A 171 -10.16 -13.70 -8.88
N LEU A 172 -10.05 -12.47 -8.37
CA LEU A 172 -9.32 -12.17 -7.14
C LEU A 172 -10.01 -12.77 -5.90
N PRO A 173 -9.25 -13.07 -4.84
CA PRO A 173 -9.83 -13.38 -3.54
C PRO A 173 -10.80 -12.28 -3.10
N LEU A 174 -11.90 -12.66 -2.46
CA LEU A 174 -12.96 -11.73 -2.08
C LEU A 174 -12.45 -10.52 -1.26
N PRO A 175 -11.52 -10.68 -0.29
CA PRO A 175 -10.97 -9.52 0.41
C PRO A 175 -10.24 -8.53 -0.49
N ASN A 176 -9.47 -9.03 -1.46
CA ASN A 176 -8.76 -8.21 -2.44
C ASN A 176 -9.75 -7.49 -3.35
N HIS A 177 -10.73 -8.22 -3.90
CA HIS A 177 -11.76 -7.67 -4.79
C HIS A 177 -12.54 -6.53 -4.11
N ASP A 178 -13.12 -6.78 -2.94
CA ASP A 178 -13.99 -5.81 -2.27
C ASP A 178 -13.18 -4.60 -1.76
N THR A 179 -11.94 -4.82 -1.30
CA THR A 179 -11.03 -3.73 -0.92
C THR A 179 -10.64 -2.88 -2.13
N MET A 180 -10.36 -3.52 -3.28
CA MET A 180 -10.13 -2.78 -4.54
C MET A 180 -11.37 -1.99 -4.94
N GLU A 181 -12.55 -2.60 -4.94
CA GLU A 181 -13.78 -1.92 -5.34
C GLU A 181 -14.02 -0.67 -4.49
N LEU A 182 -13.90 -0.78 -3.16
CA LEU A 182 -14.06 0.36 -2.26
C LEU A 182 -13.02 1.46 -2.54
N LEU A 183 -11.75 1.07 -2.69
CA LEU A 183 -10.66 2.00 -2.94
C LEU A 183 -10.82 2.73 -4.28
N PHE A 184 -11.05 1.99 -5.38
CA PHE A 184 -11.19 2.59 -6.70
C PHE A 184 -12.45 3.46 -6.80
N ARG A 185 -13.55 3.08 -6.13
CA ARG A 185 -14.74 3.93 -6.02
C ARG A 185 -14.44 5.25 -5.30
N HIS A 186 -13.66 5.18 -4.22
CA HIS A 186 -13.20 6.38 -3.51
C HIS A 186 -12.31 7.27 -4.40
N LEU A 187 -11.35 6.67 -5.10
CA LEU A 187 -10.45 7.40 -6.00
C LEU A 187 -11.20 8.05 -7.18
N ARG A 188 -12.28 7.44 -7.67
CA ARG A 188 -13.19 8.08 -8.63
C ARG A 188 -13.77 9.38 -8.08
N LYS A 189 -14.28 9.39 -6.84
CA LYS A 189 -14.80 10.62 -6.21
C LYS A 189 -13.72 11.70 -6.08
N VAL A 190 -12.49 11.33 -5.74
CA VAL A 190 -11.34 12.25 -5.72
C VAL A 190 -11.13 12.88 -7.09
N ILE A 191 -11.15 12.08 -8.16
CA ILE A 191 -10.97 12.56 -9.54
C ILE A 191 -12.15 13.44 -9.99
N ASP A 192 -13.36 13.13 -9.55
CA ASP A 192 -14.54 13.94 -9.87
C ASP A 192 -14.44 15.36 -9.24
N HIS A 193 -13.67 15.52 -8.14
CA HIS A 193 -13.35 16.80 -7.50
C HIS A 193 -12.06 17.49 -8.04
N LYS A 194 -11.54 17.06 -9.21
CA LYS A 194 -10.27 17.56 -9.77
C LYS A 194 -10.17 19.08 -9.93
N GLU A 195 -11.29 19.79 -10.03
CA GLU A 195 -11.31 21.25 -10.16
C GLU A 195 -10.79 21.94 -8.88
N SER A 196 -11.11 21.36 -7.71
CA SER A 196 -10.63 21.84 -6.41
C SER A 196 -9.26 21.25 -6.06
N ASN A 197 -9.14 19.91 -6.13
CA ASN A 197 -7.98 19.20 -5.60
C ASN A 197 -6.83 18.99 -6.61
N ARG A 198 -7.04 19.30 -7.89
CA ARG A 198 -6.06 19.18 -8.99
C ARG A 198 -5.52 17.76 -9.21
N MET A 199 -6.25 16.73 -8.83
CA MET A 199 -5.89 15.32 -9.02
C MET A 199 -6.62 14.73 -10.24
N SER A 200 -5.88 14.46 -11.31
CA SER A 200 -6.40 13.77 -12.50
C SER A 200 -6.30 12.25 -12.36
N VAL A 201 -6.92 11.51 -13.28
CA VAL A 201 -6.76 10.04 -13.35
C VAL A 201 -5.27 9.66 -13.40
N GLN A 202 -4.48 10.35 -14.22
CA GLN A 202 -3.05 10.10 -14.38
C GLN A 202 -2.27 10.37 -13.09
N SER A 203 -2.54 11.50 -12.41
CA SER A 203 -1.82 11.82 -11.18
C SER A 203 -2.16 10.87 -10.03
N VAL A 204 -3.42 10.43 -9.93
CA VAL A 204 -3.82 9.38 -8.98
C VAL A 204 -3.17 8.04 -9.33
N ALA A 205 -3.14 7.66 -10.60
CA ALA A 205 -2.54 6.41 -11.07
C ALA A 205 -1.03 6.34 -10.77
N ILE A 206 -0.30 7.45 -10.94
CA ILE A 206 1.13 7.54 -10.59
C ILE A 206 1.36 7.31 -9.09
N VAL A 207 0.46 7.81 -8.23
CA VAL A 207 0.56 7.62 -6.77
C VAL A 207 0.22 6.17 -6.38
N PHE A 208 -0.85 5.61 -6.94
CA PHE A 208 -1.38 4.32 -6.52
C PHE A 208 -0.78 3.12 -7.24
N GLY A 209 -0.22 3.28 -8.45
CA GLY A 209 0.49 2.23 -9.18
C GLY A 209 1.51 1.49 -8.32
N PRO A 210 2.58 2.15 -7.82
CA PRO A 210 3.59 1.51 -6.97
C PRO A 210 3.07 1.19 -5.55
N THR A 211 1.95 1.78 -5.13
CA THR A 211 1.34 1.48 -3.82
C THR A 211 0.57 0.17 -3.84
N LEU A 212 -0.12 -0.13 -4.92
CA LEU A 212 -1.02 -1.28 -5.05
C LEU A 212 -0.36 -2.48 -5.74
N LEU A 213 0.67 -2.23 -6.54
CA LEU A 213 1.38 -3.23 -7.30
C LEU A 213 2.88 -3.14 -6.99
N ARG A 214 3.52 -4.28 -6.74
CA ARG A 214 4.97 -4.39 -6.64
C ARG A 214 5.42 -5.73 -7.23
N PRO A 215 6.53 -5.78 -7.99
CA PRO A 215 7.04 -7.05 -8.50
C PRO A 215 7.54 -7.92 -7.35
N GLN A 216 7.38 -9.24 -7.44
CA GLN A 216 7.84 -10.18 -6.42
C GLN A 216 9.37 -10.24 -6.34
N THR A 217 10.06 -10.05 -7.47
CA THR A 217 11.51 -10.01 -7.60
C THR A 217 11.93 -8.74 -8.31
N GLU A 218 12.93 -8.03 -7.77
CA GLU A 218 13.53 -6.90 -8.46
C GLU A 218 14.25 -7.39 -9.73
N SER A 219 13.76 -6.95 -10.89
CA SER A 219 14.36 -7.24 -12.19
C SER A 219 15.11 -6.02 -12.72
N ALA A 220 16.05 -6.23 -13.65
CA ALA A 220 16.80 -5.16 -14.31
C ALA A 220 15.90 -4.15 -15.06
N ASN A 221 14.62 -4.47 -15.29
CA ASN A 221 13.64 -3.64 -16.00
C ASN A 221 12.69 -2.88 -15.05
N MET A 222 13.14 -2.52 -13.85
CA MET A 222 12.34 -1.84 -12.83
C MET A 222 11.56 -0.62 -13.35
N THR A 223 12.18 0.20 -14.21
CA THR A 223 11.56 1.40 -14.79
C THR A 223 10.35 1.09 -15.68
N VAL A 224 10.38 -0.04 -16.40
CA VAL A 224 9.27 -0.48 -17.27
C VAL A 224 8.10 -0.96 -16.42
N HIS A 225 8.39 -1.66 -15.31
CA HIS A 225 7.35 -2.09 -14.37
C HIS A 225 6.61 -0.90 -13.73
N MET A 226 7.31 0.18 -13.38
CA MET A 226 6.66 1.39 -12.82
C MET A 226 5.64 2.02 -13.78
N VAL A 227 5.92 2.01 -15.08
CA VAL A 227 5.00 2.52 -16.11
C VAL A 227 3.76 1.62 -16.20
N TYR A 228 3.94 0.30 -16.22
CA TYR A 228 2.81 -0.64 -16.30
C TYR A 228 1.89 -0.59 -15.08
N GLN A 229 2.44 -0.43 -13.88
CA GLN A 229 1.64 -0.30 -12.65
C GLN A 229 0.68 0.88 -12.74
N SER A 230 1.17 2.04 -13.20
CA SER A 230 0.34 3.24 -13.37
C SER A 230 -0.72 3.03 -14.47
N GLN A 231 -0.36 2.40 -15.59
CA GLN A 231 -1.32 2.12 -16.68
C GLN A 231 -2.44 1.15 -16.26
N ILE A 232 -2.14 0.14 -15.44
CA ILE A 232 -3.15 -0.78 -14.89
C ILE A 232 -4.15 0.00 -14.04
N VAL A 233 -3.66 0.83 -13.11
CA VAL A 233 -4.51 1.66 -12.25
C VAL A 233 -5.33 2.66 -13.07
N GLU A 234 -4.73 3.30 -14.08
CA GLU A 234 -5.43 4.22 -14.98
C GLU A 234 -6.56 3.53 -15.76
N LEU A 235 -6.32 2.34 -16.31
CA LEU A 235 -7.35 1.58 -17.03
C LEU A 235 -8.53 1.24 -16.11
N ILE A 236 -8.26 0.76 -14.89
CA ILE A 236 -9.31 0.42 -13.92
C ILE A 236 -10.09 1.68 -13.48
N LEU A 237 -9.43 2.82 -13.30
CA LEU A 237 -10.10 4.09 -12.96
C LEU A 237 -10.97 4.62 -14.10
N ASN A 238 -10.52 4.52 -15.35
CA ASN A 238 -11.30 4.96 -16.50
C ASN A 238 -12.51 4.05 -16.74
N GLU A 239 -12.34 2.74 -16.55
CA GLU A 239 -13.35 1.72 -16.83
C GLU A 239 -13.99 1.14 -15.56
N PHE A 240 -14.04 1.96 -14.49
CA PHE A 240 -14.46 1.53 -13.15
C PHE A 240 -15.80 0.79 -13.16
N HIS A 241 -16.82 1.34 -13.82
CA HIS A 241 -18.15 0.74 -13.88
C HIS A 241 -18.19 -0.56 -14.70
N THR A 242 -17.29 -0.72 -15.67
CA THR A 242 -17.20 -1.94 -16.48
C THR A 242 -16.50 -3.06 -15.70
N VAL A 243 -15.41 -2.71 -15.00
CA VAL A 243 -14.59 -3.63 -14.19
C VAL A 243 -15.32 -4.05 -12.91
N PHE A 244 -15.97 -3.09 -12.23
CA PHE A 244 -16.78 -3.29 -11.02
C PHE A 244 -18.26 -2.97 -11.30
N PRO A 245 -19.00 -3.87 -11.96
CA PRO A 245 -20.42 -3.66 -12.21
C PRO A 245 -21.21 -3.66 -10.88
N GLN A 246 -22.19 -2.77 -10.76
CA GLN A 246 -23.10 -2.75 -9.62
C GLN A 246 -23.81 -4.10 -9.50
N ARG A 247 -23.78 -4.70 -8.30
CA ARG A 247 -24.53 -5.92 -7.97
C ARG A 247 -26.01 -5.62 -7.79
#